data_AF-A0A9P6XRP1-F1
#
_entry.id   AF-A0A9P6XRP1-F1
#
_cell.length_a   1.000
_cell.length_b   1.000
_cell.length_c   1.000
_cell.angle_alpha   90.00
_cell.angle_beta   90.00
_cell.angle_gamma   90.00
#
_symmetry.space_group_name_H-M   'P 1'
#
loop_
_entity.id
_entity.type
_entity.pdbx_description
1 polymer ?
#
loop_
_entity_poly.entity_id
_entity_poly.type
_entity_poly.pdbx_seq_one_letter_code
_entity_poly.pdbx_strand_id
1 'polypeptide(L)'
;MLARADAMQKQRAGLLDELLRRELLDREARDQAAQHAAIADGGGEAFKGTAPVAKANAEWLKTVIAEKGWPTRSRVGRDGAKAAWLLVQHADQDPDFQAQVLPHRSTRR
;
A
#
# COMPACT_ATOMS: atom_id res chain seq x y z
N MET A 1 4.54 34.13 -2.65
CA MET A 1 4.61 32.80 -3.31
C MET A 1 4.02 31.66 -2.47
N LEU A 2 4.14 31.67 -1.13
CA LEU A 2 3.66 30.61 -0.22
C LEU A 2 2.14 30.33 -0.29
N ALA A 3 1.28 31.35 -0.31
CA ALA A 3 -0.18 31.15 -0.29
C ALA A 3 -0.76 30.42 -1.51
N ARG A 4 -0.14 30.55 -2.69
CA ARG A 4 -0.53 29.80 -3.90
C ARG A 4 -0.12 28.33 -3.84
N ALA A 5 1.04 28.04 -3.24
CA ALA A 5 1.51 26.66 -3.04
C ALA A 5 0.60 25.90 -2.06
N ASP A 6 0.22 26.53 -0.95
CA ASP A 6 -0.71 25.95 0.03
C ASP A 6 -2.11 25.71 -0.55
N ALA A 7 -2.63 26.64 -1.36
CA ALA A 7 -3.91 26.47 -2.05
C ALA A 7 -3.86 25.32 -3.07
N MET A 8 -2.77 25.19 -3.83
CA MET A 8 -2.57 24.07 -4.75
C MET A 8 -2.41 22.74 -3.99
N GLN A 9 -1.75 22.72 -2.83
CA GLN A 9 -1.66 21.52 -1.99
C GLN A 9 -3.02 21.13 -1.40
N LYS A 10 -3.83 22.08 -0.92
CA LYS A 10 -5.19 21.81 -0.43
C LYS A 10 -6.13 21.35 -1.54
N GLN A 11 -6.04 21.94 -2.73
CA GLN A 11 -6.83 21.52 -3.89
C GLN A 11 -6.39 20.15 -4.39
N ARG A 12 -5.08 19.85 -4.34
CA ARG A 12 -4.54 18.52 -4.68
C ARG A 12 -4.97 17.49 -3.64
N ALA A 13 -5.00 17.82 -2.35
CA ALA A 13 -5.53 16.95 -1.29
C ALA A 13 -7.04 16.68 -1.46
N GLY A 14 -7.82 17.68 -1.90
CA GLY A 14 -9.25 17.50 -2.20
C GLY A 14 -9.55 16.61 -3.43
N LEU A 15 -8.56 16.38 -4.30
CA LEU A 15 -8.64 15.46 -5.44
C LEU A 15 -8.14 14.04 -5.11
N LEU A 16 -7.46 13.85 -3.99
CA LEU A 16 -6.97 12.55 -3.55
C LEU A 16 -8.08 11.81 -2.77
N ASP A 17 -8.13 10.49 -2.94
CA ASP A 17 -8.90 9.62 -2.06
C ASP A 17 -8.14 9.49 -0.73
N GLU A 18 -8.26 10.52 0.12
CA GLU A 18 -7.55 10.60 1.40
C GLU A 18 -7.96 9.49 2.38
N LEU A 19 -9.19 8.98 2.27
CA LEU A 19 -9.63 7.83 3.05
C LEU A 19 -8.90 6.55 2.61
N LEU A 20 -8.83 6.29 1.30
CA LEU A 20 -8.08 5.15 0.79
C LEU A 20 -6.58 5.28 1.09
N ARG A 21 -6.02 6.48 0.96
CA ARG A 21 -4.62 6.74 1.32
C ARG A 21 -4.36 6.43 2.80
N ARG A 22 -5.21 6.91 3.70
CA ARG A 22 -5.07 6.65 5.14
C ARG A 22 -5.14 5.16 5.45
N GLU A 23 -6.10 4.44 4.89
CA GLU A 23 -6.21 2.99 5.08
C GLU A 23 -4.98 2.24 4.53
N LEU A 24 -4.44 2.66 3.38
CA LEU A 24 -3.21 2.09 2.82
C LEU A 24 -2.03 2.27 3.78
N LEU A 25 -1.87 3.46 4.36
CA LEU A 25 -0.80 3.75 5.32
C LEU A 25 -0.98 2.97 6.64
N ASP A 26 -2.21 2.87 7.15
CA ASP A 26 -2.50 2.10 8.36
C ASP A 26 -2.26 0.60 8.16
N ARG A 27 -2.42 0.09 6.93
CA ARG A 27 -2.05 -1.28 6.55
C ARG A 27 -0.55 -1.47 6.39
N GLU A 28 0.16 -0.54 5.74
CA GLU A 28 1.63 -0.55 5.68
C GLU A 28 2.21 -0.54 7.10
N ALA A 29 1.69 0.27 8.02
CA ALA A 29 2.17 0.32 9.39
C ALA A 29 2.03 -1.02 10.13
N ARG A 30 0.87 -1.69 10.02
CA ARG A 30 0.65 -3.01 10.62
C ARG A 30 1.54 -4.09 10.01
N ASP A 31 1.69 -4.06 8.69
CA ASP A 31 2.56 -4.96 7.96
C ASP A 31 4.02 -4.79 8.39
N GLN A 32 4.54 -3.56 8.37
CA GLN A 32 5.91 -3.25 8.80
C GLN A 32 6.14 -3.58 10.28
N ALA A 33 5.15 -3.38 11.16
CA ALA A 33 5.27 -3.80 12.56
C ALA A 33 5.45 -5.31 12.69
N ALA A 34 4.71 -6.11 11.91
CA ALA A 34 4.88 -7.57 11.88
C ALA A 34 6.26 -7.97 11.31
N GLN A 35 6.70 -7.32 10.22
CA GLN A 35 8.02 -7.56 9.63
C GLN A 35 9.15 -7.23 10.62
N HIS A 36 9.08 -6.09 11.29
CA HIS A 36 10.07 -5.69 12.31
C HIS A 36 10.07 -6.64 13.51
N ALA A 37 8.90 -7.10 13.96
CA ALA A 37 8.81 -8.08 15.03
C ALA A 37 9.47 -9.40 14.64
N ALA A 38 9.23 -9.90 13.42
CA ALA A 38 9.88 -11.11 12.91
C ALA A 38 11.41 -10.96 12.81
N ILE A 39 11.90 -9.79 12.36
CA ILE A 39 13.34 -9.49 12.34
C ILE A 39 13.92 -9.47 13.75
N ALA A 40 13.23 -8.84 14.71
CA ALA A 40 13.65 -8.78 16.11
C ALA A 40 13.69 -10.18 16.76
N ASP A 41 12.83 -11.10 16.33
CA ASP A 41 12.77 -12.49 16.76
C ASP A 41 13.79 -13.41 16.03
N GLY A 42 14.75 -12.82 15.30
CA GLY A 42 15.83 -13.56 14.64
C GLY A 42 15.55 -13.94 13.19
N GLY A 43 14.43 -13.52 12.61
CA GLY A 43 14.07 -13.76 11.21
C GLY A 43 13.79 -15.23 10.90
N GLY A 44 14.02 -15.64 9.65
CA GLY A 44 13.79 -17.01 9.20
C GLY A 44 12.34 -17.47 9.43
N GLU A 45 12.17 -18.49 10.28
CA GLU A 45 10.87 -19.05 10.63
C GLU A 45 9.93 -18.04 11.30
N ALA A 46 10.47 -17.00 11.97
CA ALA A 46 9.66 -15.94 12.57
C ALA A 46 8.81 -15.19 11.54
N PHE A 47 9.24 -15.13 10.26
CA PHE A 47 8.46 -14.51 9.19
C PHE A 47 7.14 -15.22 8.91
N LYS A 48 6.97 -16.50 9.31
CA LYS A 48 5.68 -17.20 9.23
C LYS A 48 4.59 -16.48 10.02
N GLY A 49 4.97 -15.76 11.09
CA GLY A 49 4.07 -14.93 11.88
C GLY A 49 3.52 -13.70 11.13
N THR A 50 4.11 -13.31 10.01
CA THR A 50 3.64 -12.18 9.18
C THR A 50 2.51 -12.57 8.23
N ALA A 51 2.36 -13.87 7.93
CA ALA A 51 1.41 -14.38 6.95
C ALA A 51 -0.06 -13.97 7.19
N PRO A 52 -0.59 -13.94 8.43
CA PRO A 52 -1.95 -13.46 8.69
C PRO A 52 -2.17 -12.00 8.26
N VAL A 53 -1.19 -11.12 8.51
CA VAL A 53 -1.25 -9.70 8.15
C VAL A 53 -1.15 -9.54 6.63
N ALA A 54 -0.20 -10.23 6.00
CA ALA A 54 -0.03 -10.24 4.55
C ALA A 54 -1.30 -10.73 3.81
N LYS A 55 -1.91 -11.82 4.29
CA LYS A 55 -3.15 -12.36 3.72
C LYS A 55 -4.31 -11.36 3.83
N ALA A 56 -4.53 -10.79 5.01
CA ALA A 56 -5.59 -9.80 5.22
C ALA A 56 -5.38 -8.52 4.39
N ASN A 57 -4.12 -8.16 4.11
CA ASN A 57 -3.79 -7.05 3.22
C ASN A 57 -4.04 -7.37 1.75
N ALA A 58 -3.65 -8.57 1.29
CA ALA A 58 -3.89 -9.01 -0.08
C ALA A 58 -5.39 -9.11 -0.39
N GLU A 59 -6.18 -9.75 0.48
CA GLU A 59 -7.63 -9.89 0.30
C GLU A 59 -8.33 -8.54 0.20
N TRP A 60 -8.00 -7.61 1.09
CA TRP A 60 -8.54 -6.25 1.03
C TRP A 60 -8.08 -5.48 -0.21
N LEU A 61 -6.81 -5.58 -0.59
CA LEU A 61 -6.31 -4.83 -1.74
C LEU A 61 -6.94 -5.34 -3.05
N LYS A 62 -7.28 -6.63 -3.14
CA LYS A 62 -8.07 -7.18 -4.25
C LYS A 62 -9.45 -6.53 -4.35
N THR A 63 -10.15 -6.31 -3.24
CA THR A 63 -11.47 -5.63 -3.28
C THR A 63 -11.32 -4.18 -3.74
N VAL A 64 -10.31 -3.46 -3.23
CA VAL A 64 -10.00 -2.09 -3.67
C VAL A 64 -9.70 -2.04 -5.17
N ILE A 65 -8.90 -2.97 -5.69
CA ILE A 65 -8.56 -3.03 -7.11
C ILE A 65 -9.80 -3.36 -7.95
N ALA A 66 -10.65 -4.29 -7.51
CA ALA A 66 -11.87 -4.64 -8.22
C ALA A 66 -12.86 -3.46 -8.30
N GLU A 67 -13.01 -2.70 -7.22
CA GLU A 67 -13.98 -1.61 -7.13
C GLU A 67 -13.46 -0.29 -7.73
N LYS A 68 -12.22 0.06 -7.42
CA LYS A 68 -11.64 1.38 -7.71
C LYS A 68 -10.52 1.30 -8.75
N GLY A 69 -9.95 0.14 -9.03
CA GLY A 69 -8.70 -0.01 -9.76
C GLY A 69 -7.47 0.28 -8.90
N TRP A 70 -6.28 0.04 -9.47
CA TRP A 70 -5.00 0.17 -8.76
C TRP A 70 -4.80 1.55 -8.09
N PRO A 71 -4.36 1.62 -6.82
CA PRO A 71 -4.08 2.88 -6.14
C PRO A 71 -2.86 3.61 -6.73
N THR A 72 -3.10 4.49 -7.70
CA THR A 72 -2.03 5.27 -8.35
C THR A 72 -1.60 6.49 -7.52
N ARG A 73 -0.42 7.03 -7.84
CA ARG A 73 0.10 8.28 -7.21
C ARG A 73 -0.84 9.47 -7.37
N SER A 74 -1.55 9.55 -8.49
CA SER A 74 -2.50 10.63 -8.77
C SER A 74 -3.78 10.52 -7.93
N ARG A 75 -4.08 9.33 -7.39
CA ARG A 75 -5.28 9.08 -6.59
C ARG A 75 -5.02 9.08 -5.09
N VAL A 76 -3.93 8.46 -4.64
CA VAL A 76 -3.64 8.26 -3.20
C VAL A 76 -2.32 8.88 -2.75
N GLY A 77 -1.71 9.74 -3.58
CA GLY A 77 -0.41 10.31 -3.29
C GLY A 77 0.73 9.30 -3.46
N ARG A 78 1.97 9.79 -3.30
CA ARG A 78 3.19 8.97 -3.47
C ARG A 78 3.30 7.88 -2.42
N ASP A 79 2.99 8.21 -1.18
CA ASP A 79 3.04 7.35 -0.01
C ASP A 79 1.94 6.28 -0.05
N GLY A 80 0.70 6.63 -0.35
CA GLY A 80 -0.38 5.64 -0.52
C GLY A 80 -0.08 4.64 -1.65
N ALA A 81 0.44 5.12 -2.79
CA ALA A 81 0.81 4.24 -3.90
C ALA A 81 1.99 3.32 -3.53
N LYS A 82 2.94 3.80 -2.73
CA LYS A 82 4.05 2.99 -2.19
C LYS A 82 3.52 1.95 -1.20
N ALA A 83 2.60 2.33 -0.32
CA ALA A 83 1.97 1.43 0.63
C ALA A 83 1.27 0.28 -0.10
N ALA A 84 0.39 0.59 -1.07
CA ALA A 84 -0.29 -0.42 -1.89
C ALA A 84 0.70 -1.40 -2.54
N TRP A 85 1.80 -0.87 -3.06
CA TRP A 85 2.86 -1.65 -3.65
C TRP A 85 3.57 -2.58 -2.64
N LEU A 86 3.90 -2.08 -1.44
CA LEU A 86 4.50 -2.89 -0.37
C LEU A 86 3.58 -4.05 0.06
N LEU A 87 2.28 -3.78 0.20
CA LEU A 87 1.31 -4.83 0.55
C LEU A 87 1.29 -5.98 -0.46
N VAL A 88 1.43 -5.69 -1.76
CA VAL A 88 1.53 -6.74 -2.79
C VAL A 88 2.82 -7.54 -2.64
N GLN A 89 3.95 -6.88 -2.36
CA GLN A 89 5.23 -7.59 -2.25
C GLN A 89 5.25 -8.62 -1.14
N HIS A 90 4.49 -8.42 -0.05
CA HIS A 90 4.44 -9.38 1.06
C HIS A 90 3.32 -10.41 0.91
N ALA A 91 2.54 -10.37 -0.17
CA ALA A 91 1.51 -11.36 -0.45
C ALA A 91 2.08 -12.69 -0.98
N ASP A 92 3.07 -13.27 -0.30
CA ASP A 92 3.82 -14.46 -0.74
C ASP A 92 2.94 -15.72 -0.82
N GLN A 93 1.83 -15.74 -0.08
CA GLN A 93 0.81 -16.78 -0.19
C GLN A 93 0.01 -16.73 -1.50
N ASP A 94 0.19 -15.68 -2.32
CA ASP A 94 -0.60 -15.42 -3.52
C ASP A 94 0.28 -14.92 -4.69
N PRO A 95 1.15 -15.81 -5.23
CA PRO A 95 2.09 -15.45 -6.29
C PRO A 95 1.38 -15.01 -7.58
N ASP A 96 0.18 -15.51 -7.86
CA ASP A 96 -0.60 -15.08 -9.03
C ASP A 96 -1.05 -13.63 -8.89
N PHE A 97 -1.51 -13.23 -7.70
CA PHE A 97 -1.84 -11.83 -7.41
C PHE A 97 -0.60 -10.94 -7.53
N GLN A 98 0.55 -11.37 -7.01
CA GLN A 98 1.80 -10.63 -7.16
C GLN A 98 2.16 -10.44 -8.64
N ALA A 99 2.13 -11.50 -9.44
CA ALA A 99 2.46 -11.47 -10.86
C ALA A 99 1.51 -10.57 -11.67
N GLN A 100 0.21 -10.56 -11.34
CA GLN A 100 -0.77 -9.70 -11.99
C GLN A 100 -0.53 -8.22 -11.70
N VAL A 101 -0.11 -7.88 -10.48
CA VAL A 101 -0.18 -6.48 -10.01
C VAL A 101 1.16 -5.76 -10.05
N LEU A 102 2.28 -6.46 -9.82
CA LEU A 102 3.62 -5.85 -9.81
C LEU A 102 4.05 -5.18 -11.13
N PRO A 103 3.63 -5.63 -12.33
CA PRO A 103 3.90 -4.91 -13.58
C PRO A 103 3.27 -3.50 -13.64
N HIS A 104 2.23 -3.23 -12.86
CA HIS A 104 1.53 -1.94 -12.84
C HIS A 104 2.22 -0.85 -12.00
N ARG A 105 3.44 -1.11 -11.49
CA ARG A 105 4.27 -0.16 -10.72
C ARG A 105 4.56 1.17 -11.41
N SER A 106 4.29 1.33 -12.71
CA SER A 106 4.71 2.52 -13.46
C SER A 106 3.88 2.82 -14.71
N THR A 107 2.63 3.23 -14.52
CA THR A 107 1.90 4.05 -15.49
C THR A 107 1.09 5.07 -14.70
N ARG A 108 1.45 6.35 -14.57
CA ARG A 108 2.10 7.29 -15.49
C ARG A 108 3.05 8.25 -14.74
N ARG A 109 3.94 8.86 -15.52
CA ARG A 109 4.78 10.02 -15.16
C ARG A 109 3.96 11.14 -14.52
#